data_AF-A0A7H4LKI2-F1
#
_entry.id   AF-A0A7H4LKI2-F1
#
_cell.length_a   1.000
_cell.length_b   1.000
_cell.length_c   1.000
_cell.angle_alpha   90.00
_cell.angle_beta   90.00
_cell.angle_gamma   90.00
#
_symmetry.space_group_name_H-M   'P 1'
#
loop_
_entity.id
_entity.type
_entity.pdbx_description
1 polymer ?
#
loop_
_entity_poly.entity_id
_entity_poly.type
_entity_poly.pdbx_seq_one_letter_code
_entity_poly.pdbx_strand_id
1 'polypeptide(L)'
;MLGGLVNLADTLPSDLTKFLVQSYDPASSALVFPGRGTIPVDAASVHRNFGLPNRGPRLKYIVEKESVKAFNEMFNHAGPPKHPTVTEFTKTMKAMKGTTDNKFLTGWLAVAFNTFLAPTTSLSLSPRCYSVVLEPDVLLKSNVSLFVADHINEAFRNMGEDKQTVCCCLYHLIVSSN
;
A
#
# COMPACT_ATOMS: atom_id res chain seq x y z
N MET A 1 -32.34 5.34 -7.43
CA MET A 1 -31.18 6.22 -7.63
C MET A 1 -30.14 5.80 -6.59
N LEU A 2 -29.24 4.86 -6.94
CA LEU A 2 -28.11 4.50 -6.09
C LEU A 2 -27.18 5.72 -6.07
N GLY A 3 -27.02 6.34 -4.89
CA GLY A 3 -26.36 7.63 -4.71
C GLY A 3 -24.91 7.61 -5.18
N GLY A 4 -24.39 8.79 -5.56
CA GLY A 4 -23.05 8.99 -6.14
C GLY A 4 -21.87 8.44 -5.34
N LEU A 5 -22.08 7.98 -4.11
CA LEU A 5 -21.08 7.25 -3.31
C LEU A 5 -20.67 5.92 -3.96
N VAL A 6 -21.60 5.22 -4.63
CA VAL A 6 -21.32 3.92 -5.28
C VAL A 6 -20.47 4.10 -6.55
N ASN A 7 -20.52 5.28 -7.19
CA ASN A 7 -19.66 5.63 -8.32
C ASN A 7 -18.22 6.01 -7.93
N LEU A 8 -17.93 6.21 -6.64
CA LEU A 8 -16.56 6.41 -6.16
C LEU A 8 -15.74 5.10 -6.19
N ALA A 9 -16.42 3.94 -6.22
CA ALA A 9 -15.78 2.64 -6.16
C ALA A 9 -15.02 2.27 -7.44
N ASP A 10 -15.53 2.68 -8.61
CA ASP A 10 -14.92 2.33 -9.91
C ASP A 10 -13.95 3.41 -10.41
N THR A 11 -14.20 4.69 -10.13
CA THR A 11 -13.29 5.80 -10.44
C THR A 11 -13.42 6.92 -9.42
N LEU A 12 -12.33 7.25 -8.73
CA LEU A 12 -12.27 8.42 -7.87
C LEU A 12 -12.36 9.71 -8.72
N PRO A 13 -13.36 10.59 -8.50
CA PRO A 13 -13.46 11.85 -9.23
C PRO A 13 -12.18 12.69 -9.06
N SER A 14 -11.71 13.27 -10.15
CA SER A 14 -10.49 14.10 -10.16
C SER A 14 -10.59 15.29 -9.21
N ASP A 15 -11.77 15.89 -9.07
CA ASP A 15 -11.98 17.03 -8.17
C ASP A 15 -11.97 16.61 -6.69
N LEU A 16 -12.53 15.45 -6.36
CA LEU A 16 -12.43 14.90 -5.00
C LEU A 16 -10.98 14.55 -4.65
N THR A 17 -10.26 13.96 -5.61
CA THR A 17 -8.82 13.69 -5.48
C THR A 17 -8.06 14.98 -5.16
N LYS A 18 -8.20 16.02 -6.00
CA LYS A 18 -7.54 17.32 -5.81
C LYS A 18 -7.89 17.94 -4.47
N PHE A 19 -9.16 17.90 -4.09
CA PHE A 19 -9.63 18.41 -2.80
C PHE A 19 -8.94 17.70 -1.62
N LEU A 20 -8.85 16.37 -1.64
CA LEU A 20 -8.13 15.62 -0.60
C LEU A 20 -6.64 15.98 -0.58
N VAL A 21 -6.01 16.19 -1.74
CA VAL A 21 -4.60 16.62 -1.80
C VAL A 21 -4.39 17.98 -1.15
N GLN A 22 -5.21 18.96 -1.55
CA GLN A 22 -5.12 20.32 -1.05
C GLN A 22 -5.47 20.43 0.44
N SER A 23 -6.23 19.46 0.96
CA SER A 23 -6.59 19.41 2.37
C SER A 23 -5.53 18.72 3.23
N TYR A 24 -4.58 17.97 2.66
CA TYR A 24 -3.58 17.25 3.47
C TYR A 24 -2.41 18.15 3.85
N ASP A 25 -2.13 18.25 5.14
CA ASP A 25 -0.95 18.91 5.70
C ASP A 25 0.12 17.87 6.10
N PRO A 26 1.27 17.78 5.39
CA PRO A 26 2.33 16.82 5.71
C PRO A 26 3.14 17.13 6.96
N ALA A 27 3.02 18.35 7.51
CA ALA A 27 3.66 18.71 8.77
C ALA A 27 2.92 18.08 9.95
N SER A 28 1.58 18.17 9.96
CA SER A 28 0.73 17.55 10.98
C SER A 28 0.30 16.12 10.65
N SER A 29 0.57 15.62 9.43
CA SER A 29 0.11 14.32 8.93
C SER A 29 -1.40 14.16 9.06
N ALA A 30 -2.15 15.14 8.55
CA ALA A 30 -3.59 15.20 8.72
C ALA A 30 -4.31 15.86 7.55
N LEU A 31 -5.58 15.50 7.34
CA LEU A 31 -6.48 16.28 6.50
C LEU A 31 -7.06 17.44 7.32
N VAL A 32 -6.76 18.66 6.92
CA VAL A 32 -7.18 19.91 7.56
C VAL A 32 -8.28 20.54 6.73
N PHE A 33 -9.46 20.69 7.33
CA PHE A 33 -10.61 21.34 6.71
C PHE A 33 -10.89 22.66 7.43
N PRO A 34 -10.55 23.82 6.83
CA PRO A 34 -10.72 25.13 7.48
C PRO A 34 -12.14 25.34 8.01
N GLY A 35 -12.25 25.70 9.29
CA GLY A 35 -13.54 25.92 9.97
C GLY A 35 -14.38 24.66 10.24
N ARG A 36 -13.89 23.46 9.87
CA ARG A 36 -14.60 22.18 10.07
C ARG A 36 -13.84 21.19 10.95
N GLY A 37 -12.51 21.28 11.01
CA GLY A 37 -11.67 20.47 11.88
C GLY A 37 -10.58 19.72 11.14
N THR A 38 -9.98 18.75 11.82
CA THR A 38 -8.81 18.01 11.35
C THR A 38 -9.03 16.51 11.52
N ILE A 39 -8.68 15.73 10.49
CA ILE A 39 -8.70 14.26 10.53
C ILE A 39 -7.24 13.77 10.53
N PRO A 40 -6.73 13.21 11.64
CA PRO A 40 -5.36 12.73 11.71
C PRO A 40 -5.18 11.49 10.81
N VAL A 41 -4.09 11.47 10.05
CA VAL A 41 -3.64 10.33 9.23
C VAL A 41 -2.40 9.74 9.89
N ASP A 42 -2.64 9.10 11.03
CA ASP A 42 -1.61 8.46 11.85
C ASP A 42 -1.83 6.94 11.96
N ALA A 43 -0.91 6.26 12.64
CA ALA A 43 -0.98 4.82 12.84
C ALA A 43 -2.28 4.39 13.56
N ALA A 44 -2.81 5.21 14.48
CA ALA A 44 -4.04 4.89 15.18
C ALA A 44 -5.25 4.98 14.23
N SER A 45 -5.31 5.98 13.37
CA SER A 45 -6.32 6.11 12.32
C SER A 45 -6.25 4.96 11.31
N VAL A 46 -5.05 4.58 10.85
CA VAL A 46 -4.86 3.43 9.96
C VAL A 46 -5.31 2.13 10.63
N HIS A 47 -4.97 1.93 11.91
CA HIS A 47 -5.43 0.78 12.67
C HIS A 47 -6.96 0.70 12.76
N ARG A 48 -7.62 1.81 13.12
CA ARG A 48 -9.07 1.85 13.28
C ARG A 48 -9.81 1.55 11.97
N ASN A 49 -9.29 2.00 10.83
CA ASN A 49 -9.96 1.81 9.53
C ASN A 49 -9.62 0.49 8.85
N PHE A 50 -8.39 -0.03 9.00
CA PHE A 50 -7.94 -1.23 8.27
C PHE A 50 -7.75 -2.47 9.14
N GLY A 51 -7.81 -2.34 10.47
CA GLY A 51 -7.51 -3.44 11.40
C GLY A 51 -6.05 -3.91 11.37
N LEU A 52 -5.14 -3.15 10.73
CA LEU A 52 -3.73 -3.50 10.62
C LEU A 52 -3.01 -3.46 11.98
N PRO A 53 -1.99 -4.28 12.22
CA PRO A 53 -1.24 -4.25 13.47
C PRO A 53 -0.62 -2.87 13.77
N ASN A 54 -0.93 -2.31 14.94
CA ASN A 54 -0.38 -1.06 15.46
C ASN A 54 0.47 -1.29 16.72
N ARG A 55 1.34 -2.30 16.67
CA ARG A 55 2.18 -2.71 17.79
C ARG A 55 3.54 -3.20 17.30
N GLY A 56 4.53 -3.19 18.17
CA GLY A 56 5.87 -3.69 17.86
C GLY A 56 6.69 -2.74 16.98
N PRO A 57 7.82 -3.23 16.41
CA PRO A 57 8.78 -2.39 15.72
C PRO A 57 8.28 -1.93 14.34
N ARG A 58 8.90 -0.87 13.82
CA ARG A 58 8.67 -0.39 12.45
C ARG A 58 9.01 -1.49 11.45
N LEU A 59 8.16 -1.64 10.43
CA LEU A 59 8.36 -2.63 9.39
C LEU A 59 9.63 -2.31 8.56
N LYS A 60 10.47 -3.32 8.34
CA LYS A 60 11.68 -3.21 7.53
C LYS A 60 11.33 -3.31 6.04
N TYR A 61 11.29 -2.19 5.33
CA TYR A 61 10.94 -2.11 3.92
C TYR A 61 12.13 -1.68 3.06
N ILE A 62 13.09 -2.60 2.87
CA ILE A 62 14.35 -2.33 2.17
C ILE A 62 14.68 -3.48 1.21
N VAL A 63 15.57 -3.23 0.25
CA VAL A 63 16.04 -4.28 -0.66
C VAL A 63 17.11 -5.12 0.03
N GLU A 64 16.83 -6.41 0.22
CA GLU A 64 17.76 -7.37 0.82
C GLU A 64 18.12 -8.45 -0.19
N LYS A 65 19.42 -8.63 -0.46
CA LYS A 65 19.91 -9.53 -1.51
C LYS A 65 19.42 -10.97 -1.32
N GLU A 66 19.47 -11.48 -0.09
CA GLU A 66 19.04 -12.84 0.23
C GLU A 66 17.53 -13.00 0.07
N SER A 67 16.73 -12.03 0.49
CA SER A 67 15.27 -12.06 0.30
C SER A 67 14.88 -11.98 -1.17
N VAL A 68 15.59 -11.20 -1.98
CA VAL A 68 15.41 -11.17 -3.44
C VAL A 68 15.71 -12.53 -4.05
N LYS A 69 16.81 -13.17 -3.65
CA LYS A 69 17.16 -14.51 -4.12
C LYS A 69 16.10 -15.54 -3.72
N ALA A 70 15.72 -15.60 -2.45
CA ALA A 70 14.72 -16.54 -1.93
C ALA A 70 13.34 -16.35 -2.57
N PHE A 71 12.90 -15.10 -2.78
CA PHE A 71 11.65 -14.81 -3.49
C PHE A 71 11.70 -15.30 -4.94
N ASN A 72 12.80 -15.02 -5.66
CA ASN A 72 12.95 -15.46 -7.05
C ASN A 72 13.00 -17.00 -7.16
N GLU A 73 13.67 -17.68 -6.26
CA GLU A 73 13.68 -19.15 -6.17
C GLU A 73 12.28 -19.70 -5.91
N MET A 74 11.55 -19.12 -4.95
CA MET A 74 10.19 -19.54 -4.62
C MET A 74 9.24 -19.45 -5.82
N PHE A 75 9.37 -18.43 -6.66
CA PHE A 75 8.51 -18.19 -7.83
C PHE A 75 9.11 -18.65 -9.16
N ASN A 76 10.24 -19.37 -9.15
CA ASN A 76 10.94 -19.84 -10.34
C ASN A 76 11.29 -18.71 -11.34
N HIS A 77 11.59 -17.51 -10.84
CA HIS A 77 12.06 -16.41 -11.67
C HIS A 77 13.54 -16.61 -12.00
N ALA A 78 13.82 -17.35 -13.07
CA ALA A 78 15.17 -17.52 -13.61
C ALA A 78 15.44 -16.45 -14.67
N GLY A 79 16.30 -15.46 -14.38
CA GLY A 79 16.74 -14.48 -15.36
C GLY A 79 17.37 -13.20 -14.78
N PRO A 80 17.96 -12.34 -15.65
CA PRO A 80 18.50 -11.02 -15.27
C PRO A 80 17.41 -10.12 -14.63
N PRO A 81 17.77 -8.97 -13.98
CA PRO A 81 17.12 -8.41 -12.79
C PRO A 81 15.80 -7.66 -13.06
N LYS A 82 14.98 -8.14 -13.99
CA LYS A 82 13.68 -7.55 -14.25
C LYS A 82 12.65 -8.19 -13.33
N HIS A 83 12.32 -7.48 -12.27
CA HIS A 83 11.20 -7.87 -11.40
C HIS A 83 9.91 -7.91 -12.23
N PRO A 84 9.07 -8.95 -12.06
CA PRO A 84 7.84 -9.08 -12.83
C PRO A 84 6.94 -7.88 -12.59
N THR A 85 6.14 -7.52 -13.58
CA THR A 85 5.08 -6.53 -13.37
C THR A 85 4.04 -7.06 -12.38
N VAL A 86 3.37 -6.17 -11.67
CA VAL A 86 2.25 -6.53 -10.78
C VAL A 86 1.18 -7.32 -11.57
N THR A 87 0.93 -6.92 -12.82
CA THR A 87 -0.03 -7.59 -13.72
C THR A 87 0.41 -9.00 -14.08
N GLU A 88 1.66 -9.20 -14.50
CA GLU A 88 2.20 -10.53 -14.80
C GLU A 88 2.18 -11.43 -13.57
N PHE A 89 2.61 -10.90 -12.43
CA PHE A 89 2.65 -11.66 -11.19
C PHE A 89 1.24 -12.04 -10.71
N THR A 90 0.24 -11.16 -10.87
CA THR A 90 -1.16 -11.49 -10.57
C THR A 90 -1.69 -12.61 -11.46
N LYS A 91 -1.25 -12.72 -12.72
CA LYS A 91 -1.59 -13.87 -13.59
C LYS A 91 -0.97 -15.17 -13.04
N THR A 92 0.28 -15.13 -12.60
CA THR A 92 0.94 -16.27 -11.93
C THR A 92 0.15 -16.71 -10.70
N MET A 93 -0.25 -15.76 -9.84
CA MET A 93 -1.07 -16.02 -8.66
C MET A 93 -2.42 -16.66 -9.00
N LYS A 94 -3.12 -16.17 -10.04
CA LYS A 94 -4.39 -16.77 -10.52
C LYS A 94 -4.18 -18.20 -11.04
N ALA A 95 -3.06 -18.48 -11.68
CA ALA A 95 -2.72 -19.81 -12.18
C ALA A 95 -2.45 -20.83 -11.06
N MET A 96 -2.25 -20.38 -9.81
CA MET A 96 -2.14 -21.26 -8.63
C MET A 96 -3.48 -21.87 -8.20
N LYS A 97 -4.60 -21.54 -8.86
CA LYS A 97 -5.92 -22.21 -8.68
C LYS A 97 -6.42 -22.30 -7.23
N GLY A 98 -6.13 -21.29 -6.40
CA GLY A 98 -6.67 -21.20 -5.04
C GLY A 98 -5.94 -22.04 -3.99
N THR A 99 -4.70 -22.48 -4.25
CA THR A 99 -3.84 -23.05 -3.20
C THR A 99 -3.69 -22.07 -2.04
N THR A 100 -3.73 -22.56 -0.80
CA THR A 100 -3.60 -21.74 0.43
C THR A 100 -2.28 -22.02 1.16
N ASP A 101 -1.22 -22.30 0.41
CA ASP A 101 0.10 -22.61 0.97
C ASP A 101 0.92 -21.33 1.24
N ASN A 102 2.08 -21.51 1.89
CA ASN A 102 2.99 -20.40 2.21
C ASN A 102 3.45 -19.64 0.96
N LYS A 103 3.56 -20.32 -0.19
CA LYS A 103 3.93 -19.70 -1.45
C LYS A 103 2.83 -18.76 -1.94
N PHE A 104 1.57 -19.19 -1.89
CA PHE A 104 0.45 -18.32 -2.22
C PHE A 104 0.36 -17.14 -1.26
N LEU A 105 0.49 -17.36 0.05
CA LEU A 105 0.46 -16.28 1.04
C LEU A 105 1.57 -15.24 0.78
N THR A 106 2.80 -15.69 0.55
CA THR A 106 3.94 -14.83 0.18
C THR A 106 3.62 -13.99 -1.06
N GLY A 107 3.09 -14.62 -2.10
CA GLY A 107 2.77 -13.93 -3.35
C GLY A 107 1.60 -12.96 -3.22
N TRP A 108 0.57 -13.33 -2.46
CA TRP A 108 -0.57 -12.47 -2.19
C TRP A 108 -0.14 -11.23 -1.40
N LEU A 109 0.69 -11.41 -0.38
CA LEU A 109 1.26 -10.31 0.39
C LEU A 109 2.13 -9.40 -0.49
N ALA A 110 2.95 -9.97 -1.38
CA ALA A 110 3.75 -9.17 -2.32
C ALA A 110 2.87 -8.27 -3.20
N VAL A 111 1.74 -8.79 -3.71
CA VAL A 111 0.77 -7.97 -4.44
C VAL A 111 0.17 -6.90 -3.52
N ALA A 112 -0.31 -7.28 -2.34
CA ALA A 112 -0.93 -6.36 -1.39
C ALA A 112 0.01 -5.19 -1.00
N PHE A 113 1.30 -5.44 -0.80
CA PHE A 113 2.27 -4.38 -0.56
C PHE A 113 2.41 -3.42 -1.75
N ASN A 114 2.46 -3.96 -2.96
CA ASN A 114 2.74 -3.17 -4.16
C ASN A 114 1.51 -2.44 -4.73
N THR A 115 0.29 -2.88 -4.37
CA THR A 115 -0.95 -2.26 -4.87
C THR A 115 -1.71 -1.49 -3.80
N PHE A 116 -1.59 -1.92 -2.54
CA PHE A 116 -2.38 -1.36 -1.45
C PHE A 116 -1.51 -0.69 -0.39
N LEU A 117 -0.60 -1.40 0.30
CA LEU A 117 0.05 -0.87 1.52
C LEU A 117 1.18 0.13 1.30
N ALA A 118 1.96 -0.03 0.22
CA ALA A 118 3.06 0.85 -0.14
C ALA A 118 3.18 0.95 -1.66
N PRO A 119 2.13 1.43 -2.31
CA PRO A 119 2.04 1.35 -3.75
C PRO A 119 2.98 2.39 -4.37
N THR A 120 3.61 2.01 -5.48
CA THR A 120 4.64 2.84 -6.12
C THR A 120 4.20 3.23 -7.54
N THR A 121 4.89 4.19 -8.15
CA THR A 121 4.69 4.54 -9.56
C THR A 121 5.25 3.50 -10.53
N SER A 122 6.00 2.51 -10.03
CA SER A 122 6.53 1.40 -10.83
C SER A 122 5.43 0.38 -11.12
N LEU A 123 5.43 -0.13 -12.36
CA LEU A 123 4.59 -1.27 -12.75
C LEU A 123 5.18 -2.61 -12.30
N SER A 124 6.46 -2.65 -11.95
CA SER A 124 7.19 -3.81 -11.44
C SER A 124 7.02 -3.96 -9.93
N LEU A 125 6.95 -5.21 -9.46
CA LEU A 125 7.00 -5.52 -8.03
C LEU A 125 8.27 -4.95 -7.40
N SER A 126 8.08 -4.17 -6.34
CA SER A 126 9.15 -3.65 -5.50
C SER A 126 9.75 -4.77 -4.66
N PRO A 127 11.06 -5.03 -4.78
CA PRO A 127 11.74 -6.02 -3.95
C PRO A 127 11.84 -5.61 -2.46
N ARG A 128 11.47 -4.36 -2.13
CA ARG A 128 11.54 -3.85 -0.75
C ARG A 128 10.60 -4.58 0.22
N CYS A 129 9.55 -5.22 -0.28
CA CYS A 129 8.64 -6.03 0.53
C CYS A 129 9.12 -7.46 0.76
N TYR A 130 10.13 -7.94 0.02
CA TYR A 130 10.40 -9.39 -0.06
C TYR A 130 10.78 -10.02 1.27
N SER A 131 11.60 -9.36 2.10
CA SER A 131 11.94 -9.89 3.43
C SER A 131 10.71 -10.03 4.32
N VAL A 132 9.80 -9.07 4.24
CA VAL A 132 8.58 -9.04 5.03
C VAL A 132 7.59 -10.13 4.60
N VAL A 133 7.38 -10.31 3.29
CA VAL A 133 6.37 -11.24 2.78
C VAL A 133 6.82 -12.70 2.84
N LEU A 134 8.13 -12.95 2.87
CA LEU A 134 8.71 -14.27 3.10
C LEU A 134 8.58 -14.73 4.56
N GLU A 135 8.39 -13.81 5.50
CA GLU A 135 8.23 -14.09 6.93
C GLU A 135 6.93 -13.46 7.49
N PRO A 136 5.74 -14.01 7.19
CA PRO A 136 4.46 -13.42 7.58
C PRO A 136 4.30 -13.16 9.09
N ASP A 137 4.98 -13.91 9.95
CA ASP A 137 4.99 -13.67 11.40
C ASP A 137 5.59 -12.32 11.78
N VAL A 138 6.53 -11.80 10.97
CA VAL A 138 7.10 -10.46 11.16
C VAL A 138 6.00 -9.42 10.99
N LEU A 139 5.12 -9.56 9.99
CA LEU A 139 4.00 -8.63 9.76
C LEU A 139 3.08 -8.52 10.98
N LEU A 140 2.73 -9.66 11.60
CA LEU A 140 1.82 -9.70 12.76
C LEU A 140 2.42 -9.09 14.03
N LYS A 141 3.75 -9.03 14.09
CA LYS A 141 4.53 -8.48 15.21
C LYS A 141 5.04 -7.07 14.95
N SER A 142 4.94 -6.55 13.73
CA SER A 142 5.39 -5.21 13.33
C SER A 142 4.25 -4.19 13.34
N ASN A 143 4.63 -2.91 13.42
CA ASN A 143 3.69 -1.80 13.32
C ASN A 143 3.41 -1.47 11.84
N VAL A 144 2.54 -2.27 11.23
CA VAL A 144 2.11 -2.11 9.84
C VAL A 144 1.27 -0.84 9.68
N SER A 145 0.50 -0.46 10.70
CA SER A 145 -0.29 0.78 10.67
C SER A 145 0.59 2.03 10.54
N LEU A 146 1.68 2.09 11.31
CA LEU A 146 2.66 3.16 11.21
C LEU A 146 3.34 3.17 9.84
N PHE A 147 3.69 2.00 9.32
CA PHE A 147 4.30 1.88 7.99
C PHE A 147 3.42 2.50 6.89
N VAL A 148 2.11 2.21 6.91
CA VAL A 148 1.15 2.78 5.94
C VAL A 148 0.98 4.27 6.15
N ALA A 149 0.83 4.75 7.40
CA ALA A 149 0.72 6.17 7.70
C ALA A 149 1.95 6.95 7.21
N ASP A 150 3.15 6.42 7.45
CA ASP A 150 4.40 7.00 6.99
C ASP A 150 4.48 7.04 5.45
N HIS A 151 4.05 5.98 4.75
CA HIS A 151 4.02 5.96 3.28
C HIS A 151 3.01 6.95 2.70
N ILE A 152 1.83 7.11 3.34
CA ILE A 152 0.87 8.14 2.96
C ILE A 152 1.53 9.52 3.12
N ASN A 153 2.12 9.78 4.28
CA ASN A 153 2.74 11.08 4.56
C ASN A 153 3.92 11.39 3.63
N GLU A 154 4.79 10.42 3.37
CA GLU A 154 5.91 10.55 2.44
C GLU A 154 5.43 10.81 1.01
N ALA A 155 4.35 10.16 0.57
CA ALA A 155 3.74 10.44 -0.72
C ALA A 155 3.27 11.89 -0.82
N PHE A 156 2.66 12.44 0.23
CA PHE A 156 2.25 13.85 0.26
C PHE A 156 3.41 14.84 0.36
N ARG A 157 4.47 14.52 1.11
CA ARG A 157 5.67 15.37 1.19
C ARG A 157 6.42 15.50 -0.12
N ASN A 158 6.44 14.43 -0.92
CA ASN A 158 7.15 14.38 -2.19
C ASN A 158 6.30 14.86 -3.38
N MET A 159 5.06 15.31 -3.14
CA MET A 159 4.25 15.96 -4.17
C MET A 159 4.68 17.42 -4.33
N GLY A 160 5.04 17.80 -5.55
CA GLY A 160 5.22 19.22 -5.91
C GLY A 160 3.87 19.93 -6.10
N GLU A 161 3.90 21.27 -6.12
CA GLU A 161 2.71 22.14 -6.10
C GLU A 161 1.71 21.90 -7.25
N ASP A 162 2.15 21.36 -8.39
CA ASP A 162 1.36 21.30 -9.64
C ASP A 162 0.82 19.90 -10.04
N LYS A 163 0.98 18.85 -9.23
CA LYS A 163 0.63 17.48 -9.67
C LYS A 163 -0.75 17.01 -9.20
N GLN A 164 -1.62 16.71 -10.16
CA GLN A 164 -3.00 16.21 -9.98
C GLN A 164 -3.11 14.73 -9.59
N THR A 165 -1.98 14.04 -9.35
CA THR A 165 -1.96 12.59 -9.10
C THR A 165 -1.21 12.31 -7.82
N VAL A 166 -1.94 11.85 -6.81
CA VAL A 166 -1.35 11.27 -5.61
C VAL A 166 -0.84 9.88 -5.97
N CYS A 167 0.36 9.55 -5.50
CA CYS A 167 0.77 8.16 -5.43
C CYS A 167 -0.37 7.38 -4.76
N CYS A 168 -0.72 6.22 -5.30
CA CYS A 168 -1.76 5.23 -4.98
C CYS A 168 -2.25 5.05 -3.50
N CYS A 169 -1.68 5.76 -2.54
CA CYS A 169 -2.12 5.98 -1.16
C CYS A 169 -3.51 6.62 -0.98
N LEU A 170 -4.09 7.28 -2.00
CA LEU A 170 -5.46 7.83 -1.89
C LEU A 170 -6.52 6.74 -1.62
N TYR A 171 -6.29 5.52 -2.09
CA TYR A 171 -7.17 4.38 -1.77
C TYR A 171 -7.28 4.18 -0.26
N HIS A 172 -6.25 4.54 0.53
CA HIS A 172 -6.34 4.48 1.99
C HIS A 172 -7.23 5.57 2.61
N LEU A 173 -7.51 6.67 1.91
CA LEU A 173 -8.38 7.73 2.42
C LEU A 173 -9.86 7.51 2.08
N ILE A 174 -10.16 6.55 1.20
CA ILE A 174 -11.50 6.33 0.64
C ILE A 174 -12.22 5.14 1.30
N VAL A 175 -11.48 4.22 1.91
CA VAL A 175 -12.07 3.02 2.51
C VAL A 175 -12.34 3.25 4.00
N SER A 176 -13.56 3.66 4.32
CA SER A 176 -14.19 3.46 5.62
C SER A 176 -15.72 3.53 5.49
N SER A 177 -16.35 2.36 5.42
CA SER A 177 -17.73 2.17 5.85
C SER A 177 -18.13 0.70 5.71
N ASN A 178 -18.26 0.01 6.84
CA ASN A 178 -19.36 -0.89 7.17
C ASN A 178 -19.55 -0.86 8.69
#